data_AF-A0A6I1VP00-F1
#
_entry.id   AF-A0A6I1VP00-F1
#
_cell.length_a   1.000
_cell.length_b   1.000
_cell.length_c   1.000
_cell.angle_alpha   90.00
_cell.angle_beta   90.00
_cell.angle_gamma   90.00
#
_symmetry.space_group_name_H-M   'P 1'
#
loop_
_entity.id
_entity.type
_entity.pdbx_description
1 polymer ?
#
loop_
_entity_poly.entity_id
_entity_poly.type
_entity_poly.pdbx_seq_one_letter_code
_entity_poly.pdbx_strand_id
1 'polypeptide(L)'
;MYNTAPISDYVTSGTEDDLKLALESLEDKILLIMDWVDAACPRNDENIALLNLLAANSQCVNIFQTAIGNHISILALATRNLYELNLIARSIIGSKNNLDEWNSEAITDNIQVLEGILSINTASDLADQRLILIEEINRLKKVRKKYSLPEINTPASAGQIAKKLDSSDEHKSVYKLFSKLVHPSSYLVNNYKNSASPETTMILQVQGQIYIHDTISKITNYLKVPDVINNQKQ
;
A
#
# COMPACT_ATOMS: atom_id res chain seq x y z
N MET A 1 12.00 7.35 10.68
CA MET A 1 11.85 6.59 11.95
C MET A 1 10.39 6.20 12.09
N TYR A 2 10.13 4.91 12.27
CA TYR A 2 8.82 4.41 12.70
C TYR A 2 8.45 4.98 14.06
N ASN A 3 7.17 4.88 14.39
CA ASN A 3 6.59 5.31 15.66
C ASN A 3 7.52 5.06 16.86
N THR A 4 7.67 6.06 17.74
CA THR A 4 8.59 6.00 18.90
C THR A 4 8.02 5.24 20.09
N ALA A 5 6.78 4.77 20.01
CA ALA A 5 6.16 4.02 21.10
C ALA A 5 6.65 2.56 21.13
N PRO A 6 6.50 1.87 22.28
CA PRO A 6 6.82 0.46 22.41
C PRO A 6 6.20 -0.41 21.31
N ILE A 7 6.96 -1.39 20.82
CA ILE A 7 6.46 -2.34 19.80
C ILE A 7 5.21 -3.10 20.27
N SER A 8 5.07 -3.29 21.58
CA SER A 8 3.89 -3.91 22.22
C SER A 8 2.59 -3.14 21.99
N ASP A 9 2.66 -1.86 21.64
CA ASP A 9 1.47 -1.03 21.41
C ASP A 9 0.90 -1.25 19.99
N TYR A 10 1.67 -1.92 19.12
CA TYR A 10 1.36 -2.12 17.71
C TYR A 10 1.42 -3.59 17.27
N VAL A 11 1.87 -4.48 18.15
CA VAL A 11 2.09 -5.88 17.82
C VAL A 11 1.37 -6.73 18.85
N THR A 12 0.32 -7.40 18.40
CA THR A 12 -0.38 -8.42 19.16
C THR A 12 0.51 -9.66 19.22
N SER A 13 0.97 -9.98 20.42
CA SER A 13 1.62 -11.26 20.72
C SER A 13 0.56 -12.28 21.12
N GLY A 14 0.64 -13.50 20.61
CA GLY A 14 -0.31 -14.55 20.96
C GLY A 14 -0.39 -15.64 19.91
N THR A 15 -1.53 -16.30 19.87
CA THR A 15 -1.88 -17.28 18.83
C THR A 15 -2.21 -16.58 17.51
N GLU A 16 -2.29 -17.35 16.43
CA GLU A 16 -2.79 -16.83 15.15
C GLU A 16 -4.23 -16.32 15.24
N ASP A 17 -5.06 -16.90 16.11
CA ASP A 17 -6.44 -16.45 16.33
C ASP A 17 -6.48 -15.11 17.08
N ASP A 18 -5.62 -14.92 18.08
CA ASP A 18 -5.47 -13.63 18.77
C ASP A 18 -5.07 -12.53 17.78
N LEU A 19 -4.13 -12.84 16.88
CA LEU A 19 -3.71 -11.92 15.82
C LEU A 19 -4.85 -11.60 14.86
N LYS A 20 -5.63 -12.60 14.44
CA LYS A 20 -6.76 -12.39 13.53
C LYS A 20 -7.83 -11.48 14.15
N LEU A 21 -8.18 -11.69 15.42
CA LEU A 21 -9.14 -10.85 16.14
C LEU A 21 -8.65 -9.40 16.29
N ALA A 22 -7.35 -9.22 16.55
CA ALA A 22 -6.75 -7.89 16.61
C ALA A 22 -6.78 -7.17 15.26
N LEU A 23 -6.57 -7.90 14.15
CA LEU A 23 -6.66 -7.34 12.80
C LEU A 23 -8.09 -6.96 12.41
N GLU A 24 -9.11 -7.74 12.82
CA GLU A 24 -10.53 -7.39 12.62
C GLU A 24 -10.87 -6.07 13.33
N SER A 25 -10.47 -5.95 14.59
CA SER A 25 -10.68 -4.73 15.37
C SER A 25 -9.97 -3.52 14.75
N LEU A 26 -8.80 -3.75 14.16
CA LEU A 26 -8.04 -2.73 13.46
C LEU A 26 -8.69 -2.33 12.12
N GLU A 27 -9.29 -3.28 11.40
CA GLU A 27 -10.07 -3.02 10.18
C GLU A 27 -11.29 -2.13 10.49
N ASP A 28 -12.06 -2.48 11.52
CA ASP A 28 -13.19 -1.67 11.99
C ASP A 28 -12.77 -0.24 12.36
N LYS A 29 -11.60 -0.10 13.01
CA LYS A 29 -11.02 1.21 13.31
C LYS A 29 -10.68 2.00 12.06
N ILE A 30 -10.10 1.37 11.03
CA ILE A 30 -9.79 2.04 9.76
C ILE A 30 -11.07 2.55 9.11
N LEU A 31 -12.14 1.75 9.09
CA LEU A 31 -13.44 2.14 8.53
C LEU A 31 -14.02 3.36 9.26
N LEU A 32 -13.99 3.38 10.59
CA LEU A 32 -14.44 4.52 11.37
C LEU A 32 -13.63 5.80 11.06
N ILE A 33 -12.31 5.67 10.89
CA ILE A 33 -11.44 6.79 10.50
C ILE A 33 -11.82 7.28 9.09
N MET A 34 -12.06 6.37 8.14
CA MET A 34 -12.45 6.70 6.77
C MET A 34 -13.77 7.49 6.76
N ASP A 35 -14.78 7.03 7.50
CA ASP A 35 -16.08 7.71 7.61
C ASP A 35 -15.91 9.12 8.19
N TRP A 36 -15.07 9.28 9.21
CA TRP A 36 -14.78 10.60 9.77
C TRP A 36 -14.06 11.50 8.75
N VAL A 37 -13.07 10.98 8.02
CA VAL A 37 -12.33 11.76 7.01
C VAL A 37 -13.27 12.23 5.90
N ASP A 38 -14.15 11.36 5.39
CA ASP A 38 -15.09 11.71 4.33
C ASP A 38 -16.12 12.77 4.79
N ALA A 39 -16.56 12.69 6.04
CA ALA A 39 -17.53 13.63 6.61
C ALA A 39 -16.95 14.97 7.06
N ALA A 40 -15.74 14.98 7.64
CA ALA A 40 -15.18 16.13 8.35
C ALA A 40 -14.06 16.85 7.60
N CYS A 41 -13.33 16.17 6.70
CA CYS A 41 -12.24 16.80 5.97
C CYS A 41 -12.74 17.47 4.68
N PRO A 42 -12.23 18.65 4.31
CA PRO A 42 -12.60 19.29 3.05
C PRO A 42 -12.14 18.43 1.87
N ARG A 43 -12.99 18.34 0.84
CA ARG A 43 -12.66 17.56 -0.35
C ARG A 43 -11.58 18.27 -1.19
N ASN A 44 -10.36 17.78 -1.11
CA ASN A 44 -9.21 18.21 -1.90
C ASN A 44 -8.34 16.99 -2.27
N ASP A 45 -7.37 17.19 -3.17
CA ASP A 45 -6.54 16.09 -3.69
C ASP A 45 -5.79 15.33 -2.60
N GLU A 46 -5.34 16.04 -1.57
CA GLU A 46 -4.59 15.47 -0.45
C GLU A 46 -5.46 14.55 0.41
N ASN A 47 -6.60 15.04 0.87
CA ASN A 47 -7.52 14.27 1.70
C ASN A 47 -8.10 13.07 0.93
N ILE A 48 -8.36 13.22 -0.38
CA ILE A 48 -8.78 12.11 -1.24
C ILE A 48 -7.65 11.06 -1.35
N ALA A 49 -6.41 11.49 -1.57
CA ALA A 49 -5.28 10.55 -1.65
C ALA A 49 -5.09 9.76 -0.35
N LEU A 50 -5.19 10.43 0.80
CA LEU A 50 -5.08 9.80 2.11
C LEU A 50 -6.27 8.88 2.42
N LEU A 51 -7.49 9.26 2.03
CA LEU A 51 -8.68 8.41 2.14
C LEU A 51 -8.55 7.14 1.28
N ASN A 52 -8.05 7.26 0.04
CA ASN A 52 -7.79 6.12 -0.83
C ASN A 52 -6.71 5.20 -0.24
N LEU A 53 -5.68 5.76 0.38
CA LEU A 53 -4.65 4.98 1.08
C LEU A 53 -5.21 4.24 2.30
N LEU A 54 -6.10 4.85 3.08
CA LEU A 54 -6.79 4.16 4.18
C LEU A 54 -7.63 2.99 3.65
N ALA A 55 -8.40 3.21 2.57
CA ALA A 55 -9.20 2.16 1.94
C ALA A 55 -8.33 0.99 1.43
N ALA A 56 -7.23 1.30 0.73
CA ALA A 56 -6.29 0.29 0.25
C ALA A 56 -5.60 -0.45 1.41
N ASN A 57 -5.29 0.25 2.50
CA ASN A 57 -4.71 -0.34 3.70
C ASN A 57 -5.70 -1.29 4.38
N SER A 58 -6.98 -0.91 4.50
CA SER A 58 -8.06 -1.79 5.00
C SER A 58 -8.15 -3.10 4.21
N GLN A 59 -8.17 -2.99 2.87
CA GLN A 59 -8.19 -4.17 2.00
C GLN A 59 -6.93 -5.04 2.17
N CYS A 60 -5.76 -4.43 2.34
CA CYS A 60 -4.52 -5.16 2.58
C CYS A 60 -4.47 -5.80 3.97
N VAL A 61 -5.08 -5.18 5.00
CA VAL A 61 -5.27 -5.78 6.33
C VAL A 61 -6.11 -7.05 6.20
N ASN A 62 -7.23 -6.99 5.47
CA ASN A 62 -8.08 -8.15 5.24
C ASN A 62 -7.36 -9.30 4.50
N ILE A 63 -6.58 -8.97 3.47
CA ILE A 63 -5.73 -9.94 2.75
C ILE A 63 -4.68 -10.53 3.70
N PHE A 64 -4.03 -9.70 4.52
CA PHE A 64 -3.02 -10.11 5.49
C PHE A 64 -3.60 -11.05 6.55
N GLN A 65 -4.77 -10.73 7.09
CA GLN A 65 -5.52 -11.58 8.01
C GLN A 65 -5.85 -12.93 7.37
N THR A 66 -6.38 -12.92 6.15
CA THR A 66 -6.71 -14.13 5.39
C THR A 66 -5.44 -14.95 5.08
N ALA A 67 -4.29 -14.32 4.93
CA ALA A 67 -3.03 -15.00 4.63
C ALA A 67 -2.45 -15.78 5.83
N ILE A 68 -2.89 -15.50 7.07
CA ILE A 68 -2.41 -16.21 8.26
C ILE A 68 -2.84 -17.67 8.22
N GLY A 69 -1.88 -18.58 8.39
CA GLY A 69 -2.08 -20.03 8.28
C GLY A 69 -2.12 -20.56 6.83
N ASN A 70 -2.02 -19.67 5.83
CA ASN A 70 -1.96 -20.05 4.41
C ASN A 70 -0.51 -20.12 3.89
N HIS A 71 -0.35 -20.39 2.59
CA HIS A 71 0.96 -20.47 1.96
C HIS A 71 1.79 -19.19 2.18
N ILE A 72 3.06 -19.34 2.58
CA ILE A 72 3.92 -18.22 3.02
C ILE A 72 4.05 -17.09 1.99
N SER A 73 3.93 -17.39 0.70
CA SER A 73 3.98 -16.38 -0.36
C SER A 73 2.85 -15.37 -0.30
N ILE A 74 1.66 -15.80 0.16
CA ILE A 74 0.49 -14.94 0.29
C ILE A 74 0.71 -13.97 1.46
N LEU A 75 1.21 -14.48 2.59
CA LEU A 75 1.57 -13.65 3.74
C LEU A 75 2.66 -12.65 3.38
N ALA A 76 3.71 -13.09 2.68
CA ALA A 76 4.80 -12.23 2.23
C ALA A 76 4.33 -11.14 1.26
N LEU A 77 3.39 -11.46 0.36
CA LEU A 77 2.79 -10.49 -0.56
C LEU A 77 1.95 -9.46 0.20
N ALA A 78 1.12 -9.91 1.14
CA ALA A 78 0.31 -9.02 1.97
C ALA A 78 1.17 -8.07 2.80
N THR A 79 2.21 -8.57 3.49
CA THR A 79 3.18 -7.75 4.23
C THR A 79 3.90 -6.75 3.32
N ARG A 80 4.27 -7.17 2.09
CA ARG A 80 4.89 -6.28 1.11
C ARG A 80 3.96 -5.14 0.70
N ASN A 81 2.69 -5.43 0.43
CA ASN A 81 1.72 -4.41 0.05
C ASN A 81 1.53 -3.38 1.18
N LEU A 82 1.43 -3.84 2.43
CA LEU A 82 1.35 -2.97 3.60
C LEU A 82 2.60 -2.08 3.75
N TYR A 83 3.79 -2.64 3.52
CA TYR A 83 5.04 -1.88 3.52
C TYR A 83 5.06 -0.79 2.43
N GLU A 84 4.68 -1.13 1.20
CA GLU A 84 4.68 -0.18 0.09
C GLU A 84 3.64 0.93 0.31
N LEU A 85 2.46 0.60 0.83
CA LEU A 85 1.45 1.59 1.25
C LEU A 85 1.98 2.52 2.35
N ASN A 86 2.73 1.99 3.33
CA ASN A 86 3.36 2.81 4.36
C ASN A 86 4.34 3.83 3.78
N LEU A 87 5.20 3.40 2.85
CA LEU A 87 6.13 4.30 2.17
C LEU A 87 5.40 5.40 1.39
N ILE A 88 4.35 5.05 0.66
CA ILE A 88 3.56 6.00 -0.13
C ILE A 88 2.89 7.02 0.79
N ALA A 89 2.23 6.58 1.87
CA ALA A 89 1.60 7.46 2.84
C ALA A 89 2.59 8.47 3.42
N ARG A 90 3.76 7.99 3.86
CA ARG A 90 4.83 8.84 4.39
C ARG A 90 5.39 9.82 3.35
N SER A 91 5.47 9.39 2.08
CA SER A 91 5.94 10.25 0.99
C SER A 91 4.96 11.39 0.72
N ILE A 92 3.67 11.09 0.55
CA ILE A 92 2.61 12.07 0.29
C ILE A 92 2.52 13.10 1.42
N ILE A 93 2.49 12.64 2.66
CA ILE A 93 2.46 13.51 3.86
C ILE A 93 3.71 14.41 3.94
N GLY A 94 4.84 13.96 3.39
CA GLY A 94 6.10 14.68 3.48
C GLY A 94 6.16 15.97 2.67
N SER A 95 5.44 16.09 1.54
CA SER A 95 5.40 17.33 0.76
C SER A 95 4.30 17.33 -0.31
N LYS A 96 3.83 18.55 -0.66
CA LYS A 96 2.92 18.75 -1.80
C LYS A 96 3.52 18.27 -3.13
N ASN A 97 4.83 18.42 -3.34
CA ASN A 97 5.47 17.92 -4.56
C ASN A 97 5.33 16.39 -4.69
N ASN A 98 5.48 15.64 -3.59
CA ASN A 98 5.30 14.19 -3.60
C ASN A 98 3.83 13.79 -3.87
N LEU A 99 2.86 14.57 -3.36
CA LEU A 99 1.45 14.39 -3.70
C LEU A 99 1.19 14.62 -5.20
N ASP A 100 1.79 15.65 -5.79
CA ASP A 100 1.64 15.94 -7.22
C ASP A 100 2.32 14.87 -8.10
N GLU A 101 3.47 14.36 -7.67
CA GLU A 101 4.12 13.19 -8.29
C GLU A 101 3.19 11.96 -8.23
N TRP A 102 2.63 11.63 -7.05
CA TRP A 102 1.71 10.50 -6.87
C TRP A 102 0.45 10.61 -7.73
N ASN A 103 -0.17 11.79 -7.77
CA ASN A 103 -1.33 12.04 -8.63
C ASN A 103 -0.98 11.91 -10.11
N SER A 104 0.23 12.32 -10.52
CA SER A 104 0.69 12.07 -11.88
C SER A 104 0.98 10.59 -12.14
N GLU A 105 1.53 9.85 -11.17
CA GLU A 105 1.80 8.42 -11.30
C GLU A 105 0.50 7.66 -11.59
N ALA A 106 -0.59 7.97 -10.88
CA ALA A 106 -1.91 7.37 -11.15
C ALA A 106 -2.39 7.60 -12.60
N ILE A 107 -2.10 8.77 -13.20
CA ILE A 107 -2.41 9.04 -14.61
C ILE A 107 -1.51 8.24 -15.53
N THR A 108 -0.20 8.18 -15.23
CA THR A 108 0.78 7.42 -15.99
C THR A 108 0.46 5.93 -15.99
N ASP A 109 0.12 5.35 -14.84
CA ASP A 109 -0.26 3.94 -14.70
C ASP A 109 -1.50 3.62 -15.54
N ASN A 110 -2.53 4.48 -15.48
CA ASN A 110 -3.72 4.31 -16.31
C ASN A 110 -3.37 4.32 -17.81
N ILE A 111 -2.53 5.25 -18.26
CA ILE A 111 -2.08 5.29 -19.66
C ILE A 111 -1.32 4.01 -20.01
N GLN A 112 -0.39 3.56 -19.17
CA GLN A 112 0.42 2.37 -19.43
C GLN A 112 -0.42 1.08 -19.46
N VAL A 113 -1.45 0.96 -18.61
CA VAL A 113 -2.40 -0.15 -18.66
C VAL A 113 -3.17 -0.14 -19.98
N LEU A 114 -3.68 1.02 -20.42
CA LEU A 114 -4.40 1.15 -21.69
C LEU A 114 -3.50 0.86 -22.91
N GLU A 115 -2.26 1.33 -22.88
CA GLU A 115 -1.24 1.03 -23.91
C GLU A 115 -0.89 -0.47 -23.93
N GLY A 116 -0.77 -1.09 -22.74
CA GLY A 116 -0.60 -2.52 -22.56
C GLY A 116 -1.74 -3.32 -23.20
N ILE A 117 -2.99 -2.95 -22.92
CA ILE A 117 -4.18 -3.57 -23.53
C ILE A 117 -4.16 -3.43 -25.06
N LEU A 118 -3.79 -2.25 -25.59
CA LEU A 118 -3.69 -2.01 -27.04
C LEU A 118 -2.63 -2.88 -27.74
N SER A 119 -1.61 -3.31 -27.00
CA SER A 119 -0.53 -4.19 -27.48
C SER A 119 -0.88 -5.68 -27.49
N ILE A 120 -2.00 -6.08 -26.90
CA ILE A 120 -2.45 -7.47 -26.91
C ILE A 120 -2.83 -7.83 -28.36
N ASN A 121 -2.22 -8.89 -28.92
CA ASN A 121 -2.40 -9.27 -30.32
C ASN A 121 -3.87 -9.46 -30.73
N THR A 122 -4.75 -9.94 -29.84
CA THR A 122 -6.18 -10.11 -30.14
C THR A 122 -6.95 -8.80 -30.20
N ALA A 123 -6.38 -7.70 -29.70
CA ALA A 123 -6.99 -6.38 -29.75
C ALA A 123 -6.80 -5.71 -31.12
N SER A 124 -6.06 -6.29 -32.08
CA SER A 124 -5.90 -5.72 -33.43
C SER A 124 -7.18 -5.74 -34.25
N ASP A 125 -8.06 -6.71 -33.98
CA ASP A 125 -9.24 -6.99 -34.79
C ASP A 125 -10.49 -6.23 -34.30
N LEU A 126 -10.31 -5.39 -33.28
CA LEU A 126 -11.36 -4.69 -32.54
C LEU A 126 -11.23 -3.17 -32.70
N ALA A 127 -11.39 -2.67 -33.92
CA ALA A 127 -11.11 -1.28 -34.28
C ALA A 127 -11.84 -0.25 -33.40
N ASP A 128 -13.12 -0.46 -33.12
CA ASP A 128 -13.93 0.45 -32.30
C ASP A 128 -13.45 0.47 -30.84
N GLN A 129 -13.14 -0.68 -30.27
CA GLN A 129 -12.61 -0.79 -28.91
C GLN A 129 -11.25 -0.12 -28.78
N ARG A 130 -10.39 -0.25 -29.81
CA ARG A 130 -9.10 0.45 -29.84
C ARG A 130 -9.27 1.97 -29.82
N LEU A 131 -10.24 2.49 -30.57
CA LEU A 131 -10.52 3.94 -30.59
C LEU A 131 -10.90 4.45 -29.20
N ILE A 132 -11.75 3.72 -28.47
CA ILE A 132 -12.13 4.07 -27.08
C ILE A 132 -10.89 4.20 -26.19
N LEU A 133 -9.95 3.24 -26.27
CA LEU A 133 -8.71 3.27 -25.47
C LEU A 133 -7.82 4.45 -25.84
N ILE A 134 -7.68 4.76 -27.14
CA ILE A 134 -6.88 5.88 -27.64
C ILE A 134 -7.47 7.22 -27.20
N GLU A 135 -8.79 7.37 -27.29
CA GLU A 135 -9.49 8.56 -26.83
C GLU A 135 -9.29 8.78 -25.33
N GLU A 136 -9.36 7.72 -24.54
CA GLU A 136 -9.15 7.79 -23.10
C GLU A 136 -7.70 8.15 -22.74
N ILE A 137 -6.70 7.56 -23.41
CA ILE A 137 -5.29 7.96 -23.26
C ILE A 137 -5.12 9.47 -23.55
N ASN A 138 -5.74 9.95 -24.62
CA ASN A 138 -5.67 11.37 -24.97
C ASN A 138 -6.39 12.26 -23.95
N ARG A 139 -7.52 11.81 -23.39
CA ARG A 139 -8.22 12.51 -22.31
C ARG A 139 -7.33 12.61 -21.06
N LEU A 140 -6.69 11.52 -20.65
CA LEU A 140 -5.76 11.47 -19.51
C LEU A 140 -4.56 12.42 -19.69
N LYS A 141 -3.93 12.43 -20.88
CA LYS A 141 -2.86 13.38 -21.21
C LYS A 141 -3.31 14.85 -21.11
N LYS A 142 -4.54 15.15 -21.55
CA LYS A 142 -5.15 16.48 -21.40
C LYS A 142 -5.42 16.84 -19.93
N VAL A 143 -5.88 15.89 -19.12
CA VAL A 143 -6.11 16.08 -17.68
C VAL A 143 -4.80 16.45 -16.98
N ARG A 144 -3.73 15.68 -17.20
CA ARG A 144 -2.40 15.97 -16.63
C ARG A 144 -1.94 17.39 -16.96
N LYS A 145 -2.06 17.79 -18.24
CA LYS A 145 -1.72 19.14 -18.70
C LYS A 145 -2.60 20.23 -18.08
N LYS A 146 -3.91 19.99 -17.95
CA LYS A 146 -4.87 20.96 -17.40
C LYS A 146 -4.53 21.34 -15.95
N TYR A 147 -4.08 20.38 -15.15
CA TYR A 147 -3.74 20.59 -13.75
C TYR A 147 -2.24 20.84 -13.51
N SER A 148 -1.46 21.03 -14.58
CA SER A 148 0.00 21.28 -14.50
C SER A 148 0.75 20.24 -13.66
N LEU A 149 0.29 18.97 -13.69
CA LEU A 149 0.96 17.87 -13.01
C LEU A 149 2.27 17.53 -13.72
N PRO A 150 3.31 17.08 -12.99
CA PRO A 150 4.59 16.70 -13.58
C PRO A 150 4.41 15.57 -14.60
N GLU A 151 5.33 15.43 -15.55
CA GLU A 151 5.33 14.28 -16.46
C GLU A 151 6.21 13.17 -15.88
N ILE A 152 5.57 12.08 -15.45
CA ILE A 152 6.25 10.90 -14.92
C ILE A 152 6.26 9.81 -15.99
N ASN A 153 7.45 9.38 -16.41
CA ASN A 153 7.62 8.30 -17.39
C ASN A 153 7.55 6.91 -16.74
N THR A 154 8.04 6.81 -15.51
CA THR A 154 8.06 5.56 -14.75
C THR A 154 7.77 5.90 -13.29
N PRO A 155 6.75 5.29 -12.68
CA PRO A 155 6.47 5.48 -11.27
C PRO A 155 7.70 5.18 -10.40
N ALA A 156 7.82 5.90 -9.28
CA ALA A 156 8.87 5.66 -8.33
C ALA A 156 8.74 4.24 -7.74
N SER A 157 9.80 3.45 -7.87
CA SER A 157 9.88 2.16 -7.18
C SER A 157 9.88 2.36 -5.65
N ALA A 158 9.41 1.36 -4.91
CA ALA A 158 9.45 1.36 -3.45
C ALA A 158 10.85 1.67 -2.90
N GLY A 159 11.92 1.21 -3.57
CA GLY A 159 13.30 1.51 -3.18
C GLY A 159 13.69 2.98 -3.39
N GLN A 160 13.19 3.64 -4.44
CA GLN A 160 13.39 5.07 -4.64
C GLN A 160 12.64 5.90 -3.58
N ILE A 161 11.40 5.50 -3.25
CA ILE A 161 10.63 6.15 -2.18
C ILE A 161 11.32 5.97 -0.83
N ALA A 162 11.74 4.75 -0.50
CA ALA A 162 12.46 4.46 0.74
C ALA A 162 13.78 5.25 0.85
N LYS A 163 14.48 5.47 -0.28
CA LYS A 163 15.66 6.32 -0.32
C LYS A 163 15.33 7.78 -0.01
N LYS A 164 14.26 8.34 -0.57
CA LYS A 164 13.79 9.71 -0.26
C LYS A 164 13.39 9.86 1.22
N LEU A 165 12.96 8.78 1.88
CA LEU A 165 12.53 8.74 3.28
C LEU A 165 13.63 8.30 4.27
N ASP A 166 14.90 8.28 3.86
CA ASP A 166 16.04 7.80 4.65
C ASP A 166 15.82 6.42 5.30
N SER A 167 15.08 5.54 4.60
CA SER A 167 14.70 4.19 5.06
C SER A 167 15.30 3.08 4.18
N SER A 168 16.46 3.37 3.56
CA SER A 168 17.10 2.48 2.58
C SER A 168 17.55 1.15 3.17
N ASP A 169 18.05 1.13 4.41
CA ASP A 169 18.63 -0.08 5.00
C ASP A 169 17.55 -1.08 5.42
N GLU A 170 16.44 -0.58 5.96
CA GLU A 170 15.27 -1.41 6.16
C GLU A 170 14.73 -1.91 4.82
N HIS A 171 14.57 -1.04 3.80
CA HIS A 171 14.12 -1.45 2.48
C HIS A 171 14.94 -2.61 1.94
N LYS A 172 16.28 -2.51 1.96
CA LYS A 172 17.18 -3.60 1.54
C LYS A 172 16.92 -4.90 2.30
N SER A 173 16.65 -4.80 3.60
CA SER A 173 16.44 -5.96 4.48
C SER A 173 15.13 -6.67 4.15
N VAL A 174 14.03 -5.94 4.05
CA VAL A 174 12.70 -6.52 3.80
C VAL A 174 12.47 -6.87 2.33
N TYR A 175 13.02 -6.09 1.40
CA TYR A 175 12.91 -6.37 -0.03
C TYR A 175 13.56 -7.69 -0.43
N LYS A 176 14.69 -8.03 0.20
CA LYS A 176 15.33 -9.34 -0.03
C LYS A 176 14.40 -10.48 0.38
N LEU A 177 13.72 -10.35 1.52
CA LEU A 177 12.73 -11.32 1.99
C LEU A 177 11.58 -11.46 0.98
N PHE A 178 10.96 -10.34 0.59
CA PHE A 178 9.84 -10.33 -0.37
C PHE A 178 10.23 -10.93 -1.72
N SER A 179 11.40 -10.58 -2.27
CA SER A 179 11.89 -11.09 -3.55
C SER A 179 12.04 -12.62 -3.59
N LYS A 180 12.23 -13.26 -2.42
CA LYS A 180 12.39 -14.71 -2.29
C LYS A 180 11.10 -15.44 -1.95
N LEU A 181 10.17 -14.78 -1.27
CA LEU A 181 8.95 -15.40 -0.76
C LEU A 181 7.71 -15.12 -1.61
N VAL A 182 7.63 -13.96 -2.28
CA VAL A 182 6.44 -13.59 -3.07
C VAL A 182 6.36 -14.37 -4.39
N HIS A 183 7.51 -14.58 -5.03
CA HIS A 183 7.62 -15.28 -6.31
C HIS A 183 8.01 -16.74 -6.10
N PRO A 184 7.76 -17.64 -7.08
CA PRO A 184 8.26 -19.02 -7.08
C PRO A 184 9.78 -19.06 -7.30
N SER A 185 10.53 -18.47 -6.37
CA SER A 185 11.97 -18.42 -6.40
C SER A 185 12.55 -19.79 -6.09
N SER A 186 13.81 -20.03 -6.48
CA SER A 186 14.51 -21.27 -6.12
C SER A 186 14.52 -21.53 -4.61
N TYR A 187 14.53 -20.48 -3.77
CA TYR A 187 14.46 -20.62 -2.31
C TYR A 187 13.09 -21.15 -1.85
N LEU A 188 12.00 -20.55 -2.36
CA LEU A 188 10.64 -20.96 -2.01
C LEU A 188 10.30 -22.37 -2.54
N VAL A 189 10.67 -22.64 -3.81
CA VAL A 189 10.34 -23.91 -4.49
C VAL A 189 11.16 -25.07 -3.95
N ASN A 190 12.48 -24.91 -3.82
CA ASN A 190 13.36 -26.01 -3.42
C ASN A 190 13.54 -26.13 -1.91
N ASN A 191 13.20 -25.10 -1.13
CA ASN A 191 13.38 -25.08 0.32
C ASN A 191 12.15 -24.54 1.07
N TYR A 192 10.98 -25.08 0.73
CA TYR A 192 9.70 -24.65 1.30
C TYR A 192 9.71 -24.67 2.84
N LYS A 193 10.19 -25.76 3.46
CA LYS A 193 10.18 -25.90 4.93
C LYS A 193 10.93 -24.78 5.65
N ASN A 194 12.07 -24.33 5.11
CA ASN A 194 12.82 -23.24 5.72
C ASN A 194 12.28 -21.86 5.33
N SER A 195 11.73 -21.72 4.12
CA SER A 195 11.12 -20.46 3.69
C SER A 195 9.80 -20.15 4.41
N ALA A 196 9.04 -21.19 4.79
CA ALA A 196 7.85 -21.10 5.63
C ALA A 196 8.15 -21.43 7.11
N SER A 197 9.37 -21.16 7.58
CA SER A 197 9.73 -21.43 8.98
C SER A 197 8.92 -20.54 9.96
N PRO A 198 8.80 -20.94 11.23
CA PRO A 198 8.15 -20.13 12.25
C PRO A 198 8.76 -18.72 12.37
N GLU A 199 10.09 -18.60 12.27
CA GLU A 199 10.79 -17.32 12.35
C GLU A 199 10.43 -16.42 11.17
N THR A 200 10.38 -16.97 9.96
CA THR A 200 10.02 -16.20 8.76
C THR A 200 8.57 -15.73 8.83
N THR A 201 7.68 -16.62 9.25
CA THR A 201 6.25 -16.32 9.45
C THR A 201 6.06 -15.22 10.49
N MET A 202 6.72 -15.35 11.65
CA MET A 202 6.63 -14.39 12.74
C MET A 202 7.18 -13.01 12.34
N ILE A 203 8.30 -12.95 11.60
CA ILE A 203 8.83 -11.68 11.09
C ILE A 203 7.82 -11.01 10.16
N LEU A 204 7.20 -11.75 9.24
CA LEU A 204 6.18 -11.19 8.34
C LEU A 204 4.94 -10.69 9.11
N GLN A 205 4.51 -11.45 10.13
CA GLN A 205 3.38 -11.09 10.98
C GLN A 205 3.64 -9.81 11.79
N VAL A 206 4.82 -9.71 12.40
CA VAL A 206 5.25 -8.53 13.17
C VAL A 206 5.38 -7.31 12.25
N GLN A 207 6.06 -7.46 11.12
CA GLN A 207 6.28 -6.34 10.20
C GLN A 207 4.97 -5.86 9.57
N GLY A 208 4.07 -6.77 9.19
CA GLY A 208 2.75 -6.40 8.68
C GLY A 208 1.99 -5.50 9.66
N GLN A 209 1.93 -5.89 10.93
CA GLN A 209 1.30 -5.09 12.00
C GLN A 209 1.96 -3.71 12.14
N ILE A 210 3.29 -3.64 12.19
CA ILE A 210 4.03 -2.37 12.28
C ILE A 210 3.66 -1.44 11.13
N TYR A 211 3.62 -1.93 9.89
CA TYR A 211 3.29 -1.11 8.73
C TYR A 211 1.84 -0.63 8.73
N ILE A 212 0.90 -1.48 9.16
CA ILE A 212 -0.51 -1.09 9.30
C ILE A 212 -0.62 0.06 10.31
N HIS A 213 -0.07 -0.13 11.51
CA HIS A 213 -0.15 0.85 12.59
C HIS A 213 0.55 2.15 12.27
N ASP A 214 1.75 2.11 11.69
CA ASP A 214 2.49 3.33 11.32
C ASP A 214 1.74 4.09 10.22
N THR A 215 1.19 3.40 9.22
CA THR A 215 0.38 4.04 8.16
C THR A 215 -0.83 4.76 8.74
N ILE A 216 -1.63 4.07 9.55
CA ILE A 216 -2.82 4.65 10.19
C ILE A 216 -2.41 5.84 11.04
N SER A 217 -1.41 5.67 11.92
CA SER A 217 -0.97 6.72 12.85
C SER A 217 -0.48 7.97 12.13
N LYS A 218 0.28 7.81 11.04
CA LYS A 218 0.77 8.95 10.25
C LYS A 218 -0.39 9.70 9.59
N ILE A 219 -1.33 8.98 8.99
CA ILE A 219 -2.49 9.58 8.34
C ILE A 219 -3.38 10.29 9.37
N THR A 220 -3.71 9.65 10.49
CA THR A 220 -4.57 10.24 11.51
C THR A 220 -3.95 11.46 12.17
N ASN A 221 -2.65 11.42 12.45
CA ASN A 221 -1.93 12.57 13.00
C ASN A 221 -1.89 13.73 12.01
N TYR A 222 -1.69 13.43 10.73
CA TYR A 222 -1.66 14.45 9.68
C TYR A 222 -3.02 15.13 9.49
N LEU A 223 -4.09 14.33 9.41
CA LEU A 223 -5.46 14.80 9.26
C LEU A 223 -6.07 15.33 10.57
N LYS A 224 -5.35 15.20 11.69
CA LYS A 224 -5.80 15.59 13.04
C LYS A 224 -7.12 14.92 13.42
N VAL A 225 -7.24 13.63 13.12
CA VAL A 225 -8.39 12.81 13.51
C VAL A 225 -8.52 12.84 15.05
N PRO A 226 -9.70 13.14 15.62
CA PRO A 226 -9.86 13.25 17.06
C PRO A 226 -9.50 11.97 17.80
N ASP A 227 -8.91 12.11 18.98
CA ASP A 227 -8.54 10.98 19.85
C ASP A 227 -9.74 10.10 20.21
N VAL A 228 -10.95 10.65 20.25
CA VAL A 228 -12.18 9.87 20.51
C VAL A 228 -12.46 8.86 19.39
N ILE A 229 -12.07 9.18 18.15
CA ILE A 229 -12.17 8.28 17.00
C ILE A 229 -10.93 7.36 16.96
N ASN A 230 -9.75 7.90 17.25
CA ASN A 230 -8.51 7.14 17.21
C ASN A 230 -8.35 6.13 18.38
N ASN A 231 -8.98 6.37 19.53
CA ASN A 231 -8.90 5.53 20.73
C ASN A 231 -10.21 4.76 21.02
N GLN A 232 -11.16 4.75 20.10
CA GLN A 232 -12.26 3.79 20.18
C GLN A 232 -11.68 2.37 20.09
N LYS A 233 -12.02 1.57 21.10
CA LYS A 233 -11.23 0.47 21.69
C LYS A 233 -10.73 -0.60 20.72
N GLN A 234 -9.51 -1.07 21.04
CA GLN A 234 -9.02 -2.45 20.86
C GLN A 234 -9.87 -3.45 21.65
#